data_AF-A0A1H0QNX3-F1
#
_entry.id   AF-A0A1H0QNX3-F1
#
_cell.length_a   1.000
_cell.length_b   1.000
_cell.length_c   1.000
_cell.angle_alpha   90.00
_cell.angle_beta   90.00
_cell.angle_gamma   90.00
#
_symmetry.space_group_name_H-M   'P 1'
#
loop_
_entity.id
_entity.type
_entity.pdbx_description
1 polymer ?
#
loop_
_entity_poly.entity_id
_entity_poly.type
_entity_poly.pdbx_seq_one_letter_code
_entity_poly.pdbx_strand_id
1 'polypeptide(L)'
;MLIEHLPGDSAFAKSMHGEEAAWNLSDHLLAAMVDHLAVSNWMFASVNRDEDAEEIPYPQAIPRPGDAPQAKDEQDGSAGPADLAAFFSS
;
A
#
# COMPACT_ATOMS: atom_id res chain seq x y z
N MET A 1 1.45 -6.29 -34.65
CA MET A 1 1.64 -4.83 -34.51
C MET A 1 2.76 -4.64 -33.50
N LEU A 2 3.82 -3.84 -33.74
CA LEU A 2 5.00 -3.80 -32.86
C LEU A 2 4.69 -3.23 -31.45
N ILE A 3 3.56 -2.54 -31.33
CA ILE A 3 3.05 -1.94 -30.09
C ILE A 3 2.57 -3.00 -29.07
N GLU A 4 2.10 -4.16 -29.53
CA GLU A 4 1.53 -5.22 -28.64
C GLU A 4 2.60 -6.03 -27.90
N HIS A 5 3.86 -5.94 -28.31
CA HIS A 5 4.97 -6.74 -27.74
C HIS A 5 6.04 -5.88 -27.08
N LEU A 6 5.78 -4.59 -26.89
CA LEU A 6 6.72 -3.72 -26.19
C LEU A 6 6.73 -4.07 -24.70
N PRO A 7 7.93 -4.14 -24.08
CA PRO A 7 8.04 -4.28 -22.63
C PRO A 7 7.21 -3.22 -21.90
N GLY A 8 6.48 -3.63 -20.86
CA GLY A 8 5.56 -2.76 -20.13
C GLY A 8 6.22 -1.55 -19.45
N ASP A 9 7.55 -1.59 -19.28
CA ASP A 9 8.38 -0.53 -18.73
C ASP A 9 8.96 0.43 -19.78
N SER A 10 8.66 0.20 -21.06
CA SER A 10 9.14 1.03 -22.16
C SER A 10 8.70 2.49 -22.03
N ALA A 11 9.55 3.40 -22.50
CA ALA A 11 9.27 4.84 -22.49
C ALA A 11 7.97 5.18 -23.25
N PHE A 12 7.60 4.38 -24.26
CA PHE A 12 6.35 4.53 -25.00
C PHE A 12 5.12 4.19 -24.13
N ALA A 13 5.12 3.05 -23.42
CA ALA A 13 4.05 2.67 -22.52
C ALA A 13 3.85 3.69 -21.39
N LYS A 14 4.96 4.17 -20.81
CA LYS A 14 4.95 5.25 -19.79
C LYS A 14 4.37 6.57 -20.32
N SER A 15 4.69 6.94 -21.57
CA SER A 15 4.16 8.17 -22.18
C SER A 15 2.66 8.12 -22.47
N MET A 16 2.10 6.92 -22.67
CA MET A 16 0.68 6.73 -22.99
C MET A 16 -0.20 6.65 -21.74
N HIS A 17 0.33 6.14 -20.61
CA HIS A 17 -0.42 5.93 -19.38
C HIS A 17 -0.29 7.09 -18.37
N GLY A 18 0.67 8.01 -18.54
CA GLY A 18 0.83 9.18 -17.67
C GLY A 18 1.48 8.88 -16.31
N GLU A 19 1.85 9.93 -15.56
CA GLU A 19 2.50 9.79 -14.24
C GLU A 19 1.59 9.21 -13.15
N GLU A 20 0.27 9.34 -13.27
CA GLU A 20 -0.71 8.74 -12.34
C GLU A 20 -0.90 7.22 -12.57
N ALA A 21 -0.42 6.66 -13.68
CA ALA A 21 -0.42 5.22 -13.96
C ALA A 21 0.95 4.57 -13.72
N ALA A 22 1.75 5.12 -12.81
CA ALA A 22 3.13 4.68 -12.57
C ALA A 22 3.24 3.25 -12.05
N TRP A 23 2.21 2.73 -11.39
CA TRP A 23 2.15 1.33 -10.96
C TRP A 23 1.28 0.52 -11.90
N ASN A 24 1.86 -0.56 -12.42
CA ASN A 24 1.08 -1.60 -13.08
C ASN A 24 0.48 -2.55 -12.03
N LEU A 25 -0.38 -3.48 -12.46
CA LEU A 25 -1.03 -4.45 -11.56
C LEU A 25 -0.02 -5.26 -10.73
N SER A 26 1.11 -5.67 -11.31
CA SER A 26 2.14 -6.41 -10.60
C SER A 26 2.78 -5.57 -9.50
N ASP A 27 2.96 -4.26 -9.70
CA ASP A 27 3.50 -3.36 -8.69
C ASP A 27 2.53 -3.25 -7.49
N HIS A 28 1.23 -3.11 -7.77
CA HIS A 28 0.19 -3.12 -6.72
C HIS A 28 0.16 -4.44 -5.94
N LEU A 29 0.21 -5.57 -6.64
CA LEU A 29 0.18 -6.89 -6.02
C LEU A 29 1.45 -7.15 -5.21
N LEU A 30 2.62 -6.77 -5.73
CA LEU A 30 3.89 -6.91 -5.04
C LEU A 30 3.92 -6.04 -3.78
N ALA A 31 3.45 -4.79 -3.87
CA ALA A 31 3.37 -3.93 -2.70
C ALA A 31 2.46 -4.54 -1.62
N ALA A 32 1.30 -5.06 -2.00
CA ALA A 32 0.41 -5.76 -1.06
C ALA A 32 1.09 -7.00 -0.43
N MET A 33 1.84 -7.79 -1.20
CA MET A 33 2.60 -8.90 -0.66
C MET A 33 3.66 -8.45 0.35
N VAL A 34 4.40 -7.38 0.05
CA VAL A 34 5.42 -6.84 0.96
C VAL A 34 4.78 -6.30 2.24
N ASP A 35 3.66 -5.59 2.15
CA ASP A 35 2.91 -5.08 3.30
C ASP A 35 2.48 -6.22 4.22
N HIS A 36 1.88 -7.29 3.66
CA HIS A 36 1.46 -8.45 4.44
C HIS A 36 2.63 -9.25 5.03
N LEU A 37 3.75 -9.36 4.30
CA LEU A 37 4.95 -10.02 4.81
C LEU A 37 5.55 -9.24 5.97
N ALA A 38 5.61 -7.91 5.88
CA ALA A 38 6.10 -7.05 6.95
C ALA A 38 5.26 -7.21 8.22
N VAL A 39 3.93 -7.21 8.09
CA VAL A 39 3.02 -7.45 9.23
C VAL A 39 3.21 -8.85 9.82
N SER A 40 3.33 -9.87 8.98
CA SER A 40 3.54 -11.25 9.44
C SER A 40 4.85 -11.40 10.21
N ASN A 41 5.92 -10.79 9.70
CA ASN A 41 7.23 -10.79 10.35
C ASN A 41 7.22 -9.99 11.65
N TRP A 42 6.50 -8.86 11.69
CA TRP A 42 6.29 -8.10 12.91
C TRP A 42 5.55 -8.94 13.97
N MET A 43 4.45 -9.60 13.62
CA MET A 43 3.73 -10.50 14.55
C MET A 43 4.65 -11.60 15.08
N PHE A 44 5.42 -12.23 14.19
CA PHE A 44 6.37 -13.28 14.57
C PHE A 44 7.43 -12.74 15.53
N ALA A 45 8.07 -11.62 15.19
CA ALA A 45 9.11 -11.02 16.02
C ALA A 45 8.57 -10.55 17.37
N SER A 46 7.37 -9.96 17.40
CA SER A 46 6.69 -9.50 18.63
C SER A 46 6.35 -10.66 19.56
N VAL A 47 5.99 -11.83 19.04
CA VAL A 47 5.71 -13.04 19.85
C VAL A 47 7.00 -13.68 20.37
N ASN A 48 8.08 -13.63 19.59
CA ASN A 48 9.37 -14.25 19.93
C ASN A 48 10.36 -13.28 20.58
N ARG A 49 9.86 -12.13 21.05
CA ARG A 49 10.64 -11.10 21.72
C ARG A 49 10.85 -11.47 23.19
N ASP A 50 12.04 -11.16 23.72
CA ASP A 50 12.33 -11.26 25.15
C ASP A 50 11.47 -10.28 25.96
N GLU A 51 11.11 -10.64 27.20
CA GLU A 51 10.20 -9.85 28.05
C GLU A 51 10.70 -8.41 28.30
N ASP A 52 12.02 -8.24 28.42
CA ASP A 52 12.65 -6.95 28.70
C ASP A 52 13.05 -6.16 27.45
N ALA A 53 12.85 -6.72 26.25
CA ALA A 53 13.22 -6.03 25.02
C ALA A 53 12.19 -4.94 24.65
N GLU A 54 12.64 -3.93 23.90
CA GLU A 54 11.78 -2.85 23.41
C GLU A 54 10.68 -3.37 22.48
N GLU A 55 9.52 -2.70 22.49
CA GLU A 55 8.41 -3.04 21.60
C GLU A 55 8.76 -2.71 20.15
N ILE A 56 8.45 -3.64 19.25
CA ILE A 56 8.74 -3.48 17.82
C ILE A 56 7.64 -2.61 17.22
N PRO A 57 7.97 -1.48 16.55
CA PRO A 57 6.95 -0.63 15.95
C PRO A 57 6.21 -1.36 14.84
N TYR A 58 4.91 -1.05 14.70
CA TYR A 58 4.09 -1.59 13.63
C TYR A 58 4.62 -1.14 12.26
N PRO A 59 4.73 -2.04 11.27
CA PRO A 59 5.28 -1.70 9.96
C PRO A 59 4.36 -0.76 9.18
N GLN A 60 4.95 0.19 8.46
CA GLN A 60 4.22 1.08 7.55
C GLN A 60 4.10 0.44 6.17
N ALA A 61 2.92 0.59 5.55
CA ALA A 61 2.68 0.10 4.20
C ALA A 61 3.47 0.92 3.16
N ILE A 62 3.79 0.28 2.03
CA ILE A 62 4.44 0.96 0.90
C ILE A 62 3.47 2.02 0.33
N PRO A 63 3.88 3.31 0.28
CA PRO A 63 3.06 4.37 -0.29
C PRO A 63 2.71 4.09 -1.75
N ARG A 64 1.43 4.11 -2.11
CA ARG A 64 0.98 3.88 -3.49
C ARG A 64 0.85 5.20 -4.23
N PRO A 65 1.04 5.23 -5.56
CA PRO A 65 0.69 6.39 -6.37
C PRO A 65 -0.78 6.74 -6.16
N GLY A 66 -1.08 8.01 -5.90
CA GLY A 66 -2.42 8.49 -5.61
C GLY A 66 -2.82 8.46 -4.12
N ASP A 67 -2.06 7.76 -3.26
CA ASP A 67 -2.24 7.91 -1.81
C ASP A 67 -1.66 9.27 -1.40
N ALA A 68 -2.47 10.10 -0.73
CA ALA A 68 -1.95 11.27 -0.06
C ALA A 68 -0.88 10.82 0.95
N PRO A 69 0.25 11.53 1.09
CA PRO A 69 1.27 11.17 2.05
C PRO A 69 0.62 11.06 3.44
N GLN A 70 0.56 9.85 3.98
CA GLN A 70 0.07 9.64 5.34
C GLN A 70 1.02 10.40 6.26
N ALA A 71 0.56 11.54 6.75
CA ALA A 71 1.20 12.20 7.88
C ALA A 71 1.36 11.13 8.97
N LYS A 72 2.55 11.07 9.56
CA LYS A 72 2.84 10.16 10.67
C LYS A 72 2.07 10.63 11.90
N ASP A 73 0.77 10.42 11.92
CA ASP A 73 -0.08 10.70 13.06
C ASP A 73 -0.94 9.48 13.39
N GLU A 74 -1.05 9.29 14.69
CA GLU A 74 -1.65 8.17 15.40
C GLU A 74 -3.12 7.93 14.98
N GLN A 75 -3.56 6.70 15.19
CA GLN A 75 -4.90 6.18 14.92
C GLN A 75 -6.03 7.17 15.24
N ASP A 76 -6.89 7.50 14.26
CA ASP A 76 -8.34 7.20 14.26
C ASP A 76 -9.00 7.86 13.03
N GLY A 77 -8.88 7.21 11.86
CA GLY A 77 -9.50 7.66 10.60
C GLY A 77 -10.54 6.68 10.06
N SER A 78 -11.05 5.79 10.91
CA SER A 78 -12.10 4.84 10.54
C SER A 78 -13.42 5.60 10.44
N ALA A 79 -13.97 5.73 9.22
CA ALA A 79 -15.32 6.24 9.01
C ALA A 79 -16.31 5.49 9.91
N GLY A 80 -17.06 6.22 10.73
CA GLY A 80 -17.98 5.63 11.67
C GLY A 80 -19.19 5.02 10.95
N PRO A 81 -19.99 4.19 11.63
CA PRO A 81 -21.22 3.62 11.05
C PRO A 81 -22.18 4.68 10.49
N ALA A 82 -22.17 5.89 11.07
CA ALA A 82 -22.96 7.02 10.61
C ALA A 82 -22.47 7.59 9.26
N ASP A 83 -21.16 7.66 9.05
CA ASP A 83 -20.56 8.15 7.80
C ASP A 83 -20.84 7.19 6.64
N LEU A 84 -20.80 5.88 6.92
CA LEU A 84 -21.17 4.84 5.96
C LEU A 84 -22.65 4.95 5.57
N ALA A 85 -23.54 5.14 6.54
CA ALA A 85 -24.98 5.30 6.27
C ALA A 85 -25.28 6.52 5.40
N ALA A 86 -24.57 7.64 5.63
CA ALA A 86 -24.71 8.85 4.84
C ALA A 86 -24.25 8.65 3.39
N PHE A 87 -23.14 7.94 3.16
CA PHE A 87 -22.63 7.63 1.82
C PHE A 87 -23.64 6.84 0.96
N PHE A 88 -24.25 5.79 1.51
CA PHE A 88 -25.22 4.97 0.76
C PHE A 88 -26.59 5.62 0.56
N SER A 89 -26.81 6.80 1.15
CA SER A 89 -28.05 7.56 1.03
C SER A 89 -27.97 8.72 0.02
N SER A 90 -26.79 8.95 -0.57
CA SER A 90 -26.55 9.94 -1.63
C SER A 90 -26.58 9.31 -3.02
#